data_AF-A0A836WIJ7-F1
#
_entry.id   AF-A0A836WIJ7-F1
#
_cell.length_a   1.000
_cell.length_b   1.000
_cell.length_c   1.000
_cell.angle_alpha   90.00
_cell.angle_beta   90.00
_cell.angle_gamma   90.00
#
_symmetry.space_group_name_H-M   'P 1'
#
loop_
_entity.id
_entity.type
_entity.pdbx_description
1 polymer ?
#
loop_
_entity_poly.entity_id
_entity_poly.type
_entity_poly.pdbx_seq_one_letter_code
_entity_poly.pdbx_strand_id
1 'polypeptide(L)' 'MPPPTHKLEILASKTNLDLSDEQFKFLKKVNEFNIEARYPDKKFSFYKLCTKEFTEKYFIKIKDFYKWLSEKIK' A
#
# COMPACT_ATOMS: atom_id res chain seq x y z
N MET A 1 -5.74 17.96 11.72
CA MET A 1 -4.32 17.54 11.75
C MET A 1 -4.21 16.21 11.02
N PRO A 2 -3.32 16.06 10.02
CA PRO A 2 -3.16 14.78 9.33
C PRO A 2 -2.62 13.72 10.30
N PRO A 3 -3.07 12.44 10.21
CA PRO A 3 -2.58 11.38 11.07
C PRO A 3 -1.06 11.18 10.90
N PRO A 4 -0.27 11.01 11.99
CA PRO A 4 1.17 10.77 11.91
C PRO A 4 1.47 9.29 11.58
N THR A 5 0.82 8.74 10.56
CA THR A 5 1.00 7.36 10.12
C THR A 5 0.97 7.28 8.61
N HIS A 6 1.83 6.42 8.06
CA HIS A 6 1.83 6.08 6.64
C HIS A 6 1.06 4.79 6.35
N LYS A 7 0.46 4.17 7.37
CA LYS A 7 -0.32 2.94 7.18
C LYS A 7 -1.61 3.23 6.43
N LEU A 8 -1.58 3.03 5.11
CA LEU A 8 -2.73 3.13 4.22
C LEU A 8 -4.00 2.42 4.73
N GLU A 9 -3.92 1.25 5.38
CA GLU A 9 -5.13 0.60 5.90
C GLU A 9 -5.79 1.39 7.07
N ILE A 10 -4.97 2.03 7.91
CA ILE A 10 -5.44 2.90 9.00
C ILE A 10 -5.97 4.22 8.46
N LEU A 11 -5.32 4.75 7.41
CA LEU A 11 -5.79 5.97 6.76
C LEU A 11 -7.14 5.71 6.10
N ALA A 12 -7.27 4.62 5.36
CA ALA A 12 -8.51 4.22 4.71
C ALA A 12 -9.66 4.01 5.71
N SER A 13 -9.43 3.34 6.84
CA SER A 13 -10.45 3.12 7.87
C SER A 13 -10.95 4.40 8.53
N LYS A 14 -10.24 5.52 8.36
CA LYS A 14 -10.64 6.86 8.86
C LYS A 14 -11.37 7.69 7.81
N THR A 15 -11.60 7.14 6.62
CA THR A 15 -12.38 7.78 5.56
C THR A 15 -13.75 7.13 5.44
N ASN A 16 -14.68 7.78 4.74
CA ASN A 16 -15.95 7.18 4.34
C ASN A 16 -15.85 6.35 3.05
N LEU A 17 -14.64 5.91 2.67
CA LEU A 17 -14.47 5.03 1.52
C LEU A 17 -14.95 3.63 1.88
N ASP A 18 -15.91 3.13 1.13
CA ASP A 18 -16.32 1.74 1.20
C ASP A 18 -15.32 0.87 0.44
N LEU A 19 -14.38 0.27 1.19
CA LEU A 19 -13.36 -0.62 0.64
C LEU A 19 -13.76 -2.07 0.84
N SER A 20 -13.58 -2.88 -0.19
CA SER A 20 -13.69 -4.33 -0.03
C SER A 20 -12.55 -4.89 0.83
N ASP A 21 -12.77 -6.05 1.45
CA ASP A 21 -11.72 -6.77 2.19
C ASP A 21 -10.46 -7.01 1.35
N GLU A 22 -10.61 -7.23 0.05
CA GLU A 22 -9.50 -7.40 -0.87
C GLU A 22 -8.71 -6.12 -1.06
N GLN A 23 -9.39 -4.97 -1.19
CA GLN A 23 -8.74 -3.66 -1.27
C GLN A 23 -8.02 -3.33 0.04
N PHE A 24 -8.61 -3.66 1.19
CA PHE A 24 -7.97 -3.47 2.49
C PHE A 24 -6.69 -4.30 2.64
N LYS A 25 -6.76 -5.60 2.29
CA LYS A 25 -5.58 -6.48 2.24
C LYS A 25 -4.53 -5.98 1.27
N PHE A 26 -4.95 -5.44 0.12
CA PHE A 26 -4.07 -4.85 -0.87
C PHE A 26 -3.33 -3.63 -0.31
N LEU A 27 -4.02 -2.69 0.35
CA LEU A 27 -3.38 -1.53 0.98
C LEU A 27 -2.35 -1.93 2.04
N LYS A 28 -2.66 -2.95 2.85
CA LYS A 28 -1.70 -3.51 3.81
C LYS A 28 -0.45 -4.06 3.12
N LYS A 29 -0.62 -4.72 1.97
CA LYS A 29 0.51 -5.21 1.17
C LYS A 29 1.30 -4.07 0.53
N VAL A 30 0.65 -3.01 0.07
CA VAL A 30 1.32 -1.82 -0.47
C VAL A 30 2.15 -1.13 0.60
N ASN A 31 1.69 -1.10 1.86
CA ASN A 31 2.47 -0.56 2.97
C ASN A 31 3.78 -1.30 3.22
N GLU A 32 3.89 -2.58 2.86
CA GLU A 32 5.17 -3.29 2.94
C GLU A 32 6.23 -2.71 2.01
N PHE A 33 5.88 -1.96 0.97
CA PHE A 33 6.87 -1.23 0.16
C PHE A 33 7.40 0.03 0.88
N ASN A 34 6.68 0.52 1.88
CA ASN A 34 7.08 1.63 2.73
C ASN A 34 7.78 1.12 4.01
N ILE A 35 8.88 0.37 3.85
CA ILE A 35 9.64 -0.17 4.98
C ILE A 35 10.48 0.93 5.62
N GLU A 36 10.32 1.08 6.93
CA GLU A 36 11.19 1.94 7.70
C GLU A 36 12.65 1.45 7.69
N ALA A 37 13.59 2.35 7.45
CA ALA A 37 15.03 2.04 7.46
C ALA A 37 15.54 1.50 8.81
N ARG A 38 14.76 1.64 9.89
CA ARG A 38 15.07 1.20 11.25
C ARG A 38 15.23 -0.32 11.40
N TYR A 39 14.69 -1.12 10.45
CA TYR A 39 14.73 -2.59 10.51
C TYR A 39 15.46 -3.16 9.29
N PRO A 40 16.81 -3.24 9.31
CA PRO A 40 17.59 -3.66 8.16
C PRO A 40 17.28 -5.09 7.69
N ASP A 41 17.04 -6.03 8.61
CA ASP A 41 16.73 -7.43 8.25
C ASP A 41 15.40 -7.54 7.50
N LYS A 42 14.36 -6.86 7.98
CA LYS A 42 13.05 -6.83 7.29
C LYS A 42 13.17 -6.20 5.91
N LYS A 43 13.94 -5.10 5.81
CA LYS A 43 14.24 -4.44 4.54
C LYS A 43 14.96 -5.38 3.58
N PHE A 44 15.95 -6.14 4.05
CA PHE A 44 16.71 -7.07 3.24
C PHE A 44 15.87 -8.28 2.78
N SER A 45 15.06 -8.86 3.67
CA SER A 45 14.14 -9.94 3.32
C SER A 45 13.12 -9.51 2.27
N PHE A 46 12.57 -8.30 2.41
CA PHE A 46 11.64 -7.76 1.42
C PHE A 46 12.34 -7.44 0.10
N TYR A 47 13.55 -6.88 0.14
CA TYR A 47 14.36 -6.64 -1.05
C TYR A 47 14.57 -7.92 -1.87
N LYS A 48 14.84 -9.06 -1.21
CA LYS A 48 14.94 -10.37 -1.88
C LYS A 48 13.64 -10.84 -2.53
N LEU A 49 12.48 -10.43 -1.98
CA LEU A 49 11.16 -10.74 -2.55
C LEU A 49 10.86 -9.90 -3.80
N CYS A 50 11.42 -8.70 -3.89
CA CYS A 50 11.19 -7.73 -4.97
C CYS A 50 11.88 -8.11 -6.29
N THR A 51 11.50 -9.24 -6.90
CA THR A 51 11.87 -9.53 -8.29
C THR A 51 11.21 -8.54 -9.25
N LYS A 52 11.67 -8.51 -10.51
CA LYS A 52 11.06 -7.65 -11.54
C LYS A 52 9.57 -7.94 -11.70
N GLU A 53 9.22 -9.22 -11.84
CA GLU A 53 7.84 -9.69 -12.05
C GLU A 53 6.97 -9.37 -10.83
N PHE A 54 7.50 -9.58 -9.62
CA PHE A 54 6.81 -9.23 -8.39
C PHE A 54 6.52 -7.73 -8.34
N THR A 55 7.54 -6.92 -8.54
CA THR A 55 7.44 -5.46 -8.43
C THR A 55 6.53 -4.88 -9.51
N GLU A 56 6.65 -5.34 -10.74
CA GLU A 56 5.82 -4.91 -11.88
C GLU A 56 4.34 -5.24 -11.65
N LYS A 57 4.03 -6.44 -11.15
CA LYS A 57 2.67 -6.83 -10.78
C LYS A 57 2.05 -5.86 -9.76
N TYR A 58 2.77 -5.52 -8.69
CA TYR A 58 2.24 -4.59 -7.68
C TYR A 58 2.19 -3.16 -8.19
N PHE A 59 3.18 -2.74 -8.99
CA PHE A 59 3.21 -1.39 -9.56
C PHE A 59 1.99 -1.12 -10.45
N ILE A 60 1.63 -2.05 -11.34
CA ILE A 60 0.43 -1.94 -12.18
C ILE A 60 -0.82 -1.87 -11.30
N LYS A 61 -0.97 -2.78 -10.34
CA LYS A 61 -2.12 -2.77 -9.42
C LYS A 61 -2.24 -1.48 -8.61
N ILE A 62 -1.12 -0.90 -8.17
CA ILE A 62 -1.11 0.37 -7.44
C ILE A 62 -1.60 1.50 -8.34
N LYS A 63 -1.18 1.54 -9.61
CA LYS A 63 -1.66 2.53 -10.58
C LYS A 63 -3.15 2.42 -10.83
N ASP A 64 -3.65 1.21 -11.02
CA ASP A 64 -5.09 0.97 -11.23
C ASP A 64 -5.90 1.38 -9.99
N PHE A 65 -5.41 1.05 -8.80
CA PHE A 65 -6.03 1.47 -7.55
C PHE A 65 -6.02 3.00 -7.38
N TYR A 66 -4.93 3.68 -7.75
CA TYR A 66 -4.86 5.14 -7.72
C TYR A 66 -5.89 5.79 -8.66
N LYS A 67 -6.07 5.22 -9.85
CA LYS A 67 -7.09 5.68 -10.80
C LYS A 67 -8.50 5.52 -10.21
N TRP A 68 -8.81 4.35 -9.67
CA TRP A 68 -10.08 4.09 -8.98
C TRP A 68 -10.30 5.06 -7.82
N LEU A 69 -9.28 5.30 -7.00
CA LEU A 69 -9.37 6.21 -5.85
C LEU A 69 -9.65 7.66 -6.30
N SER A 70 -9.00 8.10 -7.38
CA SER A 70 -9.22 9.42 -7.98
C SER A 70 -10.65 9.62 -8.46
N GLU A 71 -11.33 8.55 -8.87
CA GLU A 71 -12.75 8.59 -9.26
C GLU A 71 -13.69 8.68 -8.04
N LYS A 72 -13.27 8.20 -6.87
CA LYS A 72 -14.06 8.23 -5.62
C LYS A 72 -13.93 9.52 -4.81
N ILE A 73 -12.85 10.27 -5.01
CA ILE A 73 -12.56 11.52 -4.29
C ILE A 73 -13.01 12.77 -5.10
N LYS A 74 -13.70 12.57 -6.23
CA LYS A 74 -14.33 13.66 -6.98
C LYS A 74 -15.50 14.29 -6.23
#